data_AF-A0A9D1N0J5-F1
#
_entry.id   AF-A0A9D1N0J5-F1
#
_cell.length_a   1.000
_cell.length_b   1.000
_cell.length_c   1.000
_cell.angle_alpha   90.00
_cell.angle_beta   90.00
_cell.angle_gamma   90.00
#
_symmetry.space_group_name_H-M   'P 1'
#
loop_
_entity.id
_entity.type
_entity.pdbx_description
1 polymer ?
#
loop_
_entity_poly.entity_id
_entity_poly.type
_entity_poly.pdbx_seq_one_letter_code
_entity_poly.pdbx_strand_id
1 'polypeptide(L)'
;MKDKILQLCKRLNKFSLENLEILSEIPKSNLFPLLDEFVKEGKLITKNGEYIYCKQNPVIQNYSIFKLYPAVVTDTVIRCFCEDIKTIKTSNIANIGEDQVQKFYTIFRTLIYQRQKRQLDSYYLKQPQKARHRKFFNKEVYLYFYFNQIFVSETLLKSEDDKMFSSKEKAEFTTIYCYLSRNLTHNTNANNLSYKIAETLWRRKRGFKDLYFDLKSLVQH
;
A
#
# COMPACT_ATOMS: atom_id res chain seq x y z
N MET A 1 -10.67 19.13 16.48
CA MET A 1 -10.93 18.11 17.53
C MET A 1 -10.28 16.78 17.19
N LYS A 2 -10.58 16.20 16.01
CA LYS A 2 -9.96 14.97 15.47
C LYS A 2 -8.43 14.92 15.57
N ASP A 3 -7.73 15.98 15.15
CA ASP A 3 -6.25 15.99 15.19
C ASP A 3 -5.65 15.97 16.60
N LYS A 4 -6.29 16.63 17.57
CA LYS A 4 -5.84 16.62 18.97
C LYS A 4 -6.00 15.23 19.58
N ILE A 5 -7.12 14.56 19.30
CA ILE A 5 -7.35 13.19 19.76
C ILE A 5 -6.37 12.23 19.09
N LEU A 6 -6.11 12.39 17.79
CA LEU A 6 -5.11 11.59 17.10
C LEU A 6 -3.71 11.76 17.70
N GLN A 7 -3.31 12.98 18.08
CA GLN A 7 -2.04 13.22 18.78
C GLN A 7 -2.00 12.55 20.17
N LEU A 8 -3.11 12.54 20.89
CA LEU A 8 -3.21 11.85 22.18
C LEU A 8 -3.08 10.33 21.99
N CYS A 9 -3.77 9.75 21.01
CA CYS A 9 -3.63 8.34 20.64
C CYS A 9 -2.19 7.98 20.27
N LYS A 10 -1.51 8.85 19.48
CA LYS A 10 -0.08 8.71 19.14
C LYS A 10 0.80 8.62 20.38
N ARG A 11 0.59 9.52 21.34
CA ARG A 11 1.39 9.59 22.57
C ARG A 11 1.19 8.37 23.46
N LEU A 12 -0.06 7.93 23.58
CA LEU A 12 -0.42 6.79 24.43
C LEU A 12 0.08 5.46 23.88
N ASN A 13 0.17 5.33 22.56
CA ASN A 13 0.62 4.14 21.83
C ASN A 13 -0.25 2.88 22.01
N LYS A 14 -0.72 2.61 23.22
CA LYS A 14 -1.65 1.56 23.61
C LYS A 14 -2.56 2.09 24.71
N PHE A 15 -3.88 1.99 24.55
CA PHE A 15 -4.85 2.55 25.49
C PHE A 15 -6.22 1.86 25.41
N SER A 16 -6.98 1.86 26.50
CA SER A 16 -8.40 1.51 26.49
C SER A 16 -9.27 2.74 26.21
N LEU A 17 -10.56 2.52 25.94
CA LEU A 17 -11.52 3.60 25.76
C LEU A 17 -11.70 4.42 27.06
N GLU A 18 -11.70 3.76 28.22
CA GLU A 18 -11.75 4.42 29.54
C GLU A 18 -10.55 5.35 29.74
N ASN A 19 -9.34 4.87 29.41
CA ASN A 19 -8.13 5.65 29.57
C ASN A 19 -8.15 6.90 28.69
N LEU A 20 -8.69 6.80 27.48
CA LEU A 20 -8.78 7.92 26.56
C LEU A 20 -9.84 8.94 26.98
N GLU A 21 -10.98 8.50 27.50
CA GLU A 21 -12.03 9.37 28.05
C GLU A 21 -11.49 10.23 29.20
N ILE A 22 -10.82 9.61 30.17
CA ILE A 22 -10.24 10.31 31.33
C ILE A 22 -9.21 11.36 30.88
N LEU A 23 -8.34 11.02 29.92
CA LEU A 23 -7.24 11.90 29.50
C LEU A 23 -7.66 13.00 28.52
N SER A 24 -8.75 12.80 27.79
CA SER A 24 -9.25 13.78 26.82
C SER A 24 -10.38 14.64 27.39
N GLU A 25 -10.98 14.24 28.51
CA GLU A 25 -12.19 14.82 29.08
C GLU A 25 -13.36 14.86 28.07
N ILE A 26 -13.35 13.93 27.09
CA ILE A 26 -14.40 13.80 26.08
C ILE A 26 -15.22 12.54 26.38
N PRO A 27 -16.57 12.62 26.39
CA PRO A 27 -17.43 11.46 26.60
C PRO A 27 -17.20 10.33 25.60
N LYS A 28 -17.31 9.07 26.05
CA LYS A 28 -17.18 7.88 25.17
C LYS A 28 -18.04 7.96 23.91
N SER A 29 -19.25 8.51 24.01
CA SER A 29 -20.19 8.65 22.88
C SER A 29 -19.61 9.44 21.71
N ASN A 30 -18.72 10.39 21.98
CA ASN A 30 -18.10 11.24 20.98
C ASN A 30 -16.74 10.69 20.53
N LEU A 31 -16.04 9.94 21.39
CA LEU A 31 -14.76 9.29 21.06
C LEU A 31 -14.94 8.07 20.17
N PHE A 32 -16.01 7.29 20.39
CA PHE A 32 -16.20 6.02 19.70
C PHE A 32 -16.27 6.15 18.16
N PRO A 33 -17.05 7.09 17.58
CA PRO A 33 -17.08 7.30 16.13
C PRO A 33 -15.71 7.73 15.55
N LEU A 34 -14.95 8.55 16.30
CA LEU A 34 -13.61 9.01 15.91
C LEU A 34 -12.59 7.86 15.91
N LEU A 35 -12.64 6.99 16.91
CA LEU A 35 -11.75 5.82 16.99
C LEU A 35 -12.09 4.80 15.91
N ASP A 36 -13.37 4.55 15.64
CA ASP A 36 -13.80 3.68 14.54
C ASP A 36 -13.34 4.22 13.18
N GLU A 37 -13.40 5.55 12.98
CA GLU A 37 -12.83 6.20 11.81
C GLU A 37 -11.31 6.00 11.72
N PHE A 38 -10.55 6.15 12.81
CA PHE A 38 -9.11 5.91 12.82
C PHE A 38 -8.73 4.44 12.59
N VAL A 39 -9.56 3.49 13.02
CA VAL A 39 -9.39 2.06 12.71
C VAL A 39 -9.64 1.80 11.23
N LYS A 40 -10.70 2.39 10.65
CA LYS A 40 -10.97 2.32 9.20
C LYS A 40 -9.86 2.95 8.36
N GLU A 41 -9.28 4.05 8.83
CA GLU A 41 -8.12 4.71 8.24
C GLU A 41 -6.79 3.96 8.46
N GLY A 42 -6.78 2.87 9.23
CA GLY A 42 -5.60 2.06 9.51
C GLY A 42 -4.57 2.74 10.43
N LYS A 43 -4.97 3.78 11.17
CA LYS A 43 -4.14 4.49 12.15
C LYS A 43 -4.13 3.79 13.51
N LEU A 44 -5.20 3.06 13.82
CA LEU A 44 -5.35 2.26 15.04
C LEU A 44 -5.67 0.80 14.68
N ILE A 45 -5.29 -0.12 15.56
CA ILE A 45 -5.79 -1.50 15.58
C ILE A 45 -6.40 -1.81 16.94
N THR A 46 -7.45 -2.62 16.95
CA THR A 46 -8.09 -3.10 18.17
C THR A 46 -7.64 -4.53 18.47
N LYS A 47 -7.08 -4.77 19.66
CA LYS A 47 -6.74 -6.12 20.16
C LYS A 47 -7.16 -6.24 21.61
N ASN A 48 -7.90 -7.29 21.95
CA ASN A 48 -8.31 -7.62 23.32
C ASN A 48 -8.99 -6.45 24.08
N GLY A 49 -9.84 -5.67 23.40
CA GLY A 49 -10.52 -4.52 24.01
C GLY A 49 -9.66 -3.26 24.16
N GLU A 50 -8.41 -3.28 23.69
CA GLU A 50 -7.51 -2.13 23.71
C GLU A 50 -7.24 -1.62 22.28
N TYR A 51 -7.07 -0.30 22.16
CA TYR A 51 -6.61 0.37 20.95
C TYR A 51 -5.09 0.49 20.98
N ILE A 52 -4.44 0.09 19.89
CA ILE A 52 -3.00 0.24 19.69
C ILE A 52 -2.81 1.21 18.53
N TYR A 53 -2.08 2.28 18.78
CA TYR A 53 -1.66 3.20 17.74
C TYR A 53 -0.65 2.52 16.83
N CYS A 54 -0.98 2.46 15.55
CA CYS A 54 -0.03 2.05 14.55
C CYS A 54 0.99 3.18 14.41
N LYS A 55 2.14 3.05 15.11
CA LYS A 55 3.31 3.87 14.82
C LYS A 55 3.60 3.70 13.34
N GLN A 56 3.23 4.69 12.57
CA GLN A 56 3.81 4.89 11.26
C GLN A 56 5.26 5.22 11.58
N ASN A 57 6.12 4.20 11.58
CA ASN A 57 7.54 4.47 11.49
C ASN A 57 7.70 5.12 10.13
N PRO A 58 8.11 6.40 10.07
CA PRO A 58 8.33 7.05 8.79
C PRO A 58 9.21 6.12 7.98
N VAL A 59 8.81 5.81 6.76
CA VAL A 59 9.61 4.97 5.86
C VAL A 59 11.06 5.46 5.79
N ILE A 60 11.25 6.77 5.90
CA ILE A 60 12.55 7.47 6.01
C ILE A 60 13.43 6.91 7.15
N GLN A 61 12.85 6.45 8.25
CA GLN A 61 13.60 5.84 9.36
C GLN A 61 14.05 4.41 9.06
N ASN A 62 13.28 3.67 8.25
CA ASN A 62 13.55 2.26 7.93
C ASN A 62 14.54 2.08 6.77
N TYR A 63 14.71 3.09 5.90
CA TYR A 63 15.64 3.01 4.77
C TYR A 63 16.67 4.14 4.84
N SER A 64 17.94 3.75 5.02
CA SER A 64 19.06 4.69 5.14
C SER A 64 19.21 5.62 3.93
N ILE A 65 18.85 5.17 2.73
CA ILE A 65 18.98 5.96 1.50
C ILE A 65 18.24 7.31 1.55
N PHE A 66 17.12 7.42 2.27
CA PHE A 66 16.42 8.70 2.45
C PHE A 66 17.16 9.68 3.36
N LYS A 67 18.12 9.20 4.16
CA LYS A 67 19.00 10.03 5.00
C LYS A 67 20.28 10.45 4.25
N LEU A 68 20.68 9.69 3.23
CA LEU A 68 21.86 9.99 2.42
C LEU A 68 21.65 11.18 1.47
N TYR A 69 20.42 11.40 1.01
CA TYR A 69 20.11 12.40 0.00
C TYR A 69 19.22 13.53 0.54
N PRO A 70 19.40 14.78 0.06
CA PRO A 70 18.51 15.88 0.38
C PRO A 70 17.05 15.57 0.01
N ALA A 71 16.12 16.18 0.74
CA ALA A 71 14.69 16.01 0.50
C ALA A 71 14.27 16.35 -0.95
N VAL A 72 14.92 17.36 -1.55
CA VAL A 72 14.68 17.77 -2.95
C VAL A 72 15.04 16.65 -3.93
N VAL A 73 16.16 15.96 -3.73
CA VAL A 73 16.56 14.81 -4.57
C VAL A 73 15.53 13.70 -4.45
N THR A 74 15.12 13.37 -3.23
CA THR A 74 14.10 12.36 -2.98
C THR A 74 12.77 12.73 -3.67
N ASP A 75 12.33 13.98 -3.56
CA ASP A 75 11.11 14.47 -4.21
C ASP A 75 11.19 14.35 -5.74
N THR A 76 12.32 14.73 -6.34
CA THR A 76 12.59 14.57 -7.77
C THR A 76 12.51 13.11 -8.21
N VAL A 77 13.12 12.20 -7.46
CA VAL A 77 13.08 10.75 -7.76
C VAL A 77 11.65 10.19 -7.63
N ILE A 78 10.86 10.64 -6.64
CA ILE A 78 9.43 10.29 -6.53
C ILE A 78 8.66 10.76 -7.76
N ARG A 79 8.87 12.00 -8.22
CA ARG A 79 8.20 12.53 -9.43
C ARG A 79 8.56 11.73 -10.67
N CYS A 80 9.85 11.46 -10.87
CA CYS A 80 10.33 10.66 -11.99
C CYS A 80 9.73 9.25 -11.97
N PHE A 81 9.62 8.63 -10.79
CA PHE A 81 8.94 7.35 -10.65
C PHE A 81 7.48 7.46 -11.05
N CYS A 82 6.75 8.48 -10.58
CA CYS A 82 5.32 8.64 -10.88
C CYS A 82 5.06 8.88 -12.38
N GLU A 83 5.98 9.54 -13.09
CA GLU A 83 5.97 9.74 -14.54
C GLU A 83 6.54 8.54 -15.35
N ASP A 84 6.83 7.42 -14.69
CA ASP A 84 7.40 6.20 -15.32
C ASP A 84 8.72 6.45 -16.08
N ILE A 85 9.52 7.41 -15.59
CA ILE A 85 10.83 7.72 -16.16
C ILE A 85 11.83 6.63 -15.77
N LYS A 86 12.56 6.11 -16.77
CA LYS A 86 13.59 5.09 -16.59
C LYS A 86 14.69 5.54 -15.63
N THR A 87 15.33 4.58 -14.95
CA THR A 87 16.39 4.80 -13.95
C THR A 87 17.56 5.62 -14.49
N ILE A 88 18.06 5.30 -15.68
CA ILE A 88 19.15 6.03 -16.36
C ILE A 88 18.82 7.52 -16.49
N LYS A 89 17.62 7.85 -17.01
CA LYS A 89 17.20 9.25 -17.20
C LYS A 89 17.01 9.96 -15.87
N THR A 90 16.42 9.27 -14.91
CA THR A 90 16.20 9.79 -13.56
C THR A 90 17.52 10.06 -12.83
N SER A 91 18.53 9.21 -13.01
CA SER A 91 19.90 9.39 -12.51
C SER A 91 20.48 10.71 -12.99
N ASN A 92 20.32 11.00 -14.28
CA ASN A 92 20.79 12.25 -14.88
C ASN A 92 20.01 13.47 -14.37
N ILE A 93 18.68 13.36 -14.23
CA ILE A 93 17.81 14.44 -13.73
C ILE A 93 18.09 14.77 -12.26
N ALA A 94 18.24 13.74 -11.42
CA ALA A 94 18.44 13.88 -9.98
C ALA A 94 19.93 14.03 -9.59
N ASN A 95 20.84 13.89 -10.54
CA ASN A 95 22.29 13.90 -10.35
C ASN A 95 22.78 12.92 -9.26
N ILE A 96 22.29 11.68 -9.31
CA ILE A 96 22.70 10.57 -8.42
C ILE A 96 22.94 9.31 -9.24
N GLY A 97 23.73 8.36 -8.74
CA GLY A 97 24.02 7.11 -9.44
C GLY A 97 22.76 6.30 -9.79
N GLU A 98 22.75 5.65 -10.96
CA GLU A 98 21.62 4.83 -11.42
C GLU A 98 21.27 3.72 -10.43
N ASP A 99 22.28 3.09 -9.81
CA ASP A 99 22.09 2.06 -8.80
C ASP A 99 21.30 2.59 -7.59
N GLN A 100 21.48 3.86 -7.25
CA GLN A 100 20.77 4.53 -6.15
C GLN A 100 19.32 4.82 -6.54
N VAL A 101 19.08 5.28 -7.77
CA VAL A 101 17.71 5.40 -8.31
C VAL A 101 17.00 4.05 -8.29
N GLN A 102 17.67 2.98 -8.72
CA GLN A 102 17.10 1.64 -8.72
C GLN A 102 16.74 1.17 -7.30
N LYS A 103 17.54 1.53 -6.28
CA LYS A 103 17.20 1.29 -4.86
C LYS A 103 15.94 2.04 -4.46
N PHE A 104 15.84 3.35 -4.75
CA PHE A 104 14.61 4.13 -4.50
C PHE A 104 13.38 3.49 -5.16
N TYR A 105 13.46 3.18 -6.45
CA TYR A 105 12.36 2.59 -7.20
C TYR A 105 11.94 1.24 -6.63
N THR A 106 12.90 0.43 -6.17
CA THR A 106 12.62 -0.84 -5.50
C THR A 106 11.87 -0.61 -4.19
N ILE A 107 12.30 0.37 -3.38
CA ILE A 107 11.60 0.74 -2.14
C ILE A 107 10.16 1.19 -2.44
N PHE A 108 9.96 2.07 -3.42
CA PHE A 108 8.63 2.56 -3.77
C PHE A 108 7.67 1.43 -4.15
N ARG A 109 8.13 0.50 -5.00
CA ARG A 109 7.34 -0.69 -5.38
C ARG A 109 7.01 -1.56 -4.17
N THR A 110 7.96 -1.75 -3.26
CA THR A 110 7.73 -2.51 -2.01
C THR A 110 6.66 -1.84 -1.14
N LEU A 111 6.70 -0.51 -0.99
CA LEU A 111 5.70 0.22 -0.20
C LEU A 111 4.30 0.12 -0.80
N ILE A 112 4.20 0.27 -2.13
CA ILE A 112 2.94 0.12 -2.87
C ILE A 112 2.38 -1.28 -2.66
N TYR A 113 3.20 -2.31 -2.83
CA TYR A 113 2.82 -3.70 -2.62
C TYR A 113 2.37 -3.95 -1.17
N GLN A 114 3.15 -3.52 -0.18
CA GLN A 114 2.81 -3.74 1.23
C GLN A 114 1.46 -3.11 1.60
N ARG A 115 1.17 -1.91 1.11
CA ARG A 115 -0.14 -1.29 1.34
C ARG A 115 -1.27 -2.07 0.68
N GLN A 116 -1.11 -2.44 -0.59
CA GLN A 116 -2.10 -3.25 -1.31
C GLN A 116 -2.30 -4.62 -0.64
N LYS A 117 -1.23 -5.21 -0.13
CA LYS A 117 -1.26 -6.49 0.58
C LYS A 117 -2.02 -6.37 1.90
N ARG A 118 -1.80 -5.32 2.70
CA ARG A 118 -2.61 -5.06 3.91
C ARG A 118 -4.10 -4.89 3.60
N GLN A 119 -4.43 -4.20 2.50
CA GLN A 119 -5.82 -4.08 2.04
C GLN A 119 -6.40 -5.44 1.66
N LEU A 120 -5.67 -6.21 0.84
CA LEU A 120 -6.05 -7.57 0.47
C LEU A 120 -6.29 -8.45 1.70
N ASP A 121 -5.37 -8.46 2.66
CA ASP A 121 -5.48 -9.29 3.86
C ASP A 121 -6.70 -8.89 4.70
N SER A 122 -6.99 -7.59 4.80
CA SER A 122 -8.19 -7.08 5.47
C SER A 122 -9.49 -7.50 4.77
N TYR A 123 -9.53 -7.45 3.44
CA TYR A 123 -10.69 -7.86 2.66
C TYR A 123 -10.90 -9.37 2.70
N TYR A 124 -9.82 -10.13 2.54
CA TYR A 124 -9.83 -11.59 2.57
C TYR A 124 -10.28 -12.12 3.93
N LEU A 125 -9.89 -11.49 5.04
CA LEU A 125 -10.36 -11.86 6.38
C LEU A 125 -11.89 -11.75 6.51
N LYS A 126 -12.51 -10.75 5.86
CA LYS A 126 -13.96 -10.50 5.95
C LYS A 126 -14.76 -11.34 4.96
N GLN A 127 -14.21 -11.53 3.76
CA GLN A 127 -14.86 -12.23 2.68
C GLN A 127 -13.81 -13.00 1.88
N PRO A 128 -13.45 -14.22 2.32
CA PRO A 128 -12.49 -15.05 1.60
C PRO A 128 -12.95 -15.31 0.15
N GLN A 129 -12.00 -15.26 -0.78
CA GLN A 129 -12.24 -15.44 -2.21
C GLN A 129 -11.13 -16.29 -2.81
N LYS A 130 -11.51 -17.30 -3.62
CA LYS A 130 -10.54 -18.13 -4.34
C LYS A 130 -9.67 -17.30 -5.27
N ALA A 131 -8.37 -17.44 -5.15
CA ALA A 131 -7.43 -16.77 -6.04
C ALA A 131 -7.63 -17.15 -7.52
N ARG A 132 -7.35 -16.22 -8.41
CA ARG A 132 -7.12 -16.49 -9.82
C ARG A 132 -5.64 -16.73 -10.06
N HIS A 133 -5.33 -17.98 -10.37
CA HIS A 133 -4.00 -18.41 -10.76
C HIS A 133 -3.66 -17.88 -12.15
N ARG A 134 -2.54 -17.16 -12.25
CA ARG A 134 -1.99 -16.66 -13.50
C ARG A 134 -0.49 -16.90 -13.53
N LYS A 135 0.06 -16.96 -14.73
CA LYS A 135 1.46 -17.25 -14.96
C LYS A 135 2.09 -16.11 -15.74
N PHE A 136 3.15 -15.54 -15.20
CA PHE A 136 4.02 -14.56 -15.89
C PHE A 136 5.46 -15.03 -15.73
N PHE A 137 6.27 -15.03 -16.79
CA PHE A 137 7.67 -15.48 -16.74
C PHE A 137 7.85 -16.88 -16.14
N ASN A 138 6.93 -17.78 -16.45
CA ASN A 138 6.83 -19.10 -15.84
C ASN A 138 6.65 -19.16 -14.31
N LYS A 139 6.49 -18.01 -13.65
CA LYS A 139 6.14 -17.92 -12.24
C LYS A 139 4.63 -17.78 -12.09
N GLU A 140 4.07 -18.59 -11.21
CA GLU A 140 2.68 -18.47 -10.80
C GLU A 140 2.52 -17.26 -9.88
N VAL A 141 1.41 -16.53 -10.06
CA VAL A 141 0.99 -15.44 -9.19
C VAL A 141 -0.48 -15.61 -8.85
N TYR A 142 -0.83 -15.19 -7.64
CA TYR A 142 -2.19 -15.30 -7.11
C TYR A 142 -2.85 -13.92 -7.14
N LEU A 143 -3.90 -13.80 -7.95
CA LEU A 143 -4.65 -12.56 -8.11
C LEU A 143 -6.01 -12.65 -7.44
N TYR A 144 -6.38 -11.59 -6.72
CA TYR A 144 -7.64 -11.47 -6.00
C TYR A 144 -8.40 -10.25 -6.49
N PHE A 145 -9.71 -10.24 -6.35
CA PHE A 145 -10.55 -9.16 -6.86
C PHE A 145 -11.54 -8.66 -5.81
N TYR A 146 -11.34 -7.43 -5.38
CA TYR A 146 -12.20 -6.75 -4.40
C TYR A 146 -12.42 -5.32 -4.84
N PHE A 147 -13.63 -4.80 -4.64
CA PHE A 147 -13.98 -3.39 -4.91
C PHE A 147 -13.51 -2.88 -6.28
N ASN A 148 -13.73 -3.69 -7.33
CA ASN A 148 -13.34 -3.39 -8.70
C ASN A 148 -11.82 -3.20 -8.94
N GLN A 149 -11.00 -3.72 -8.03
CA GLN A 149 -9.53 -3.69 -8.10
C GLN A 149 -8.96 -5.10 -8.01
N ILE A 150 -7.83 -5.32 -8.71
CA ILE A 150 -7.05 -6.54 -8.58
C ILE A 150 -5.94 -6.31 -7.55
N PHE A 151 -5.73 -7.30 -6.70
CA PHE A 151 -4.62 -7.38 -5.76
C PHE A 151 -3.77 -8.60 -6.10
N VAL A 152 -2.47 -8.52 -5.86
CA VAL A 152 -1.52 -9.63 -6.06
C VAL A 152 -0.98 -10.08 -4.71
N SER A 153 -0.80 -11.39 -4.55
CA SER A 153 -0.15 -11.99 -3.40
C SER A 153 0.96 -12.93 -3.88
N GLU A 154 2.11 -12.88 -3.21
CA GLU A 154 3.22 -13.83 -3.42
C GLU A 154 2.85 -15.23 -2.92
N THR A 155 2.03 -15.30 -1.87
CA THR A 155 1.57 -16.55 -1.28
C THR A 155 0.07 -16.73 -1.53
N LEU A 156 -0.33 -17.98 -1.78
CA LEU A 156 -1.73 -18.34 -1.89
C LEU A 156 -2.38 -18.24 -0.50
N LEU A 157 -3.34 -17.32 -0.36
CA LEU A 157 -4.25 -17.28 0.78
C LEU A 157 -5.23 -18.45 0.68
N LYS A 158 -5.52 -19.08 1.82
CA LYS A 158 -6.42 -20.24 1.92
C LYS A 158 -7.39 -20.03 3.08
N SER A 159 -8.65 -20.36 2.82
CA SER A 159 -9.73 -20.42 3.80
C SER A 159 -10.72 -21.50 3.38
N GLU A 160 -11.38 -22.14 4.33
CA GLU A 160 -12.41 -23.14 4.03
C GLU A 160 -13.64 -22.51 3.35
N ASP A 161 -13.92 -21.23 3.65
CA ASP A 161 -15.06 -20.46 3.13
C ASP A 161 -14.75 -19.68 1.84
N ASP A 162 -13.72 -20.10 1.09
CA ASP A 162 -13.27 -19.40 -0.11
C ASP A 162 -14.34 -19.33 -1.20
N LYS A 163 -14.87 -18.12 -1.42
CA LYS A 163 -15.93 -17.88 -2.41
C LYS A 163 -15.38 -17.84 -3.84
N MET A 164 -16.16 -18.39 -4.77
CA MET A 164 -15.89 -18.27 -6.20
C MET A 164 -16.26 -16.87 -6.70
N PHE A 165 -15.59 -16.44 -7.77
CA PHE A 165 -15.98 -15.23 -8.51
C PHE A 165 -17.36 -15.41 -9.14
N SER A 166 -18.23 -14.42 -8.95
CA SER A 166 -19.46 -14.25 -9.74
C SER A 166 -19.15 -13.93 -11.20
N SER A 167 -20.09 -14.21 -12.12
CA SER A 167 -19.89 -13.96 -13.55
C SER A 167 -19.50 -12.52 -13.87
N LYS A 168 -20.06 -11.54 -13.15
CA LYS A 168 -19.70 -10.12 -13.29
C LYS A 168 -18.25 -9.85 -12.88
N GLU A 169 -17.83 -10.37 -11.73
CA GLU A 169 -16.44 -10.24 -11.28
C GLU A 169 -15.46 -10.91 -12.24
N LYS A 170 -15.84 -12.06 -12.86
CA LYS A 170 -15.00 -12.70 -13.88
C LYS A 170 -14.78 -11.80 -15.10
N ALA A 171 -15.82 -11.14 -15.58
CA ALA A 171 -15.74 -10.25 -16.73
C ALA A 171 -14.84 -9.04 -16.41
N GLU A 172 -15.10 -8.38 -15.28
CA GLU A 172 -14.32 -7.22 -14.85
C GLU A 172 -12.85 -7.58 -14.59
N PHE A 173 -12.59 -8.68 -13.88
CA PHE A 173 -11.24 -9.20 -13.68
C PHE A 173 -10.52 -9.40 -15.01
N THR A 174 -11.19 -9.97 -16.02
CA THR A 174 -10.61 -10.22 -17.33
C THR A 174 -10.17 -8.91 -18.00
N THR A 175 -10.99 -7.86 -17.94
CA THR A 175 -10.62 -6.54 -18.47
C THR A 175 -9.36 -5.97 -17.81
N ILE A 176 -9.26 -6.07 -16.48
CA ILE A 176 -8.08 -5.57 -15.74
C ILE A 176 -6.85 -6.44 -16.03
N TYR A 177 -7.03 -7.76 -16.09
CA TYR A 177 -5.97 -8.70 -16.40
C TYR A 177 -5.40 -8.50 -17.81
N CYS A 178 -6.22 -8.21 -18.81
CA CYS A 178 -5.74 -7.89 -20.16
C CYS A 178 -4.85 -6.64 -20.15
N TYR A 179 -5.21 -5.61 -19.38
CA TYR A 179 -4.35 -4.44 -19.18
C TYR A 179 -3.02 -4.83 -18.52
N LEU A 180 -3.07 -5.63 -17.44
CA LEU A 180 -1.87 -6.09 -16.75
C LEU A 180 -0.94 -6.88 -17.69
N SER A 181 -1.52 -7.81 -18.45
CA SER A 181 -0.79 -8.66 -19.39
C SER A 181 -0.05 -7.85 -20.44
N ARG A 182 -0.70 -6.86 -21.07
CA ARG A 182 -0.06 -5.98 -22.08
C ARG A 182 1.14 -5.20 -21.53
N ASN A 183 1.05 -4.74 -20.29
CA ASN A 183 2.13 -3.96 -19.67
C ASN A 183 3.30 -4.83 -19.19
N LEU A 184 3.05 -6.11 -18.90
CA LEU A 184 4.06 -7.03 -18.38
C LEU A 184 4.65 -7.98 -19.42
N THR A 185 4.00 -8.19 -20.58
CA THR A 185 4.46 -9.15 -21.62
C THR A 185 5.81 -8.78 -22.23
N HIS A 186 6.18 -7.51 -22.21
CA HIS A 186 7.46 -7.02 -22.73
C HIS A 186 8.56 -6.90 -21.66
N ASN A 187 8.24 -7.15 -20.38
CA ASN A 187 9.26 -7.18 -19.33
C ASN A 187 10.10 -8.44 -19.54
N THR A 188 11.41 -8.43 -19.31
CA THR A 188 12.27 -9.62 -19.47
C THR A 188 12.71 -10.21 -18.13
N ASN A 189 12.31 -9.60 -17.02
CA ASN A 189 12.86 -9.92 -15.70
C ASN A 189 11.78 -10.30 -14.69
N ALA A 190 11.84 -11.54 -14.21
CA ALA A 190 10.95 -12.12 -13.22
C ALA A 190 11.26 -11.73 -11.76
N ASN A 191 12.30 -10.94 -11.51
CA ASN A 191 12.63 -10.45 -10.18
C ASN A 191 11.60 -9.42 -9.71
N ASN A 192 11.17 -9.54 -8.45
CA ASN A 192 10.18 -8.68 -7.82
C ASN A 192 8.87 -8.58 -8.63
N LEU A 193 8.47 -9.68 -9.28
CA LEU A 193 7.31 -9.74 -10.17
C LEU A 193 6.03 -9.25 -9.49
N SER A 194 5.77 -9.68 -8.26
CA SER A 194 4.60 -9.23 -7.49
C SER A 194 4.62 -7.73 -7.24
N TYR A 195 5.79 -7.13 -6.98
CA TYR A 195 5.92 -5.69 -6.79
C TYR A 195 5.71 -4.92 -8.10
N LYS A 196 6.18 -5.46 -9.23
CA LYS A 196 5.91 -4.89 -10.56
C LYS A 196 4.42 -4.96 -10.91
N ILE A 197 3.76 -6.10 -10.64
CA ILE A 197 2.32 -6.25 -10.83
C ILE A 197 1.57 -5.23 -9.97
N ALA A 198 1.93 -5.11 -8.70
CA ALA A 198 1.34 -4.16 -7.76
C ALA A 198 1.47 -2.71 -8.27
N GLU A 199 2.65 -2.31 -8.74
CA GLU A 199 2.91 -1.01 -9.35
C GLU A 199 2.05 -0.80 -10.62
N THR A 200 2.01 -1.76 -11.54
CA THR A 200 1.20 -1.64 -12.77
C THR A 200 -0.28 -1.46 -12.45
N LEU A 201 -0.80 -2.21 -11.47
CA LEU A 201 -2.18 -2.06 -11.01
C LEU A 201 -2.40 -0.71 -10.30
N TRP A 202 -1.42 -0.26 -9.52
CA TRP A 202 -1.42 1.04 -8.84
C TRP A 202 -1.46 2.22 -9.82
N ARG A 203 -0.82 2.11 -10.99
CA ARG A 203 -0.82 3.16 -12.04
C ARG A 203 -2.11 3.20 -12.85
N ARG A 204 -2.87 2.11 -12.90
CA ARG A 204 -4.02 1.96 -13.79
C ARG A 204 -5.06 3.06 -13.53
N LYS A 205 -5.39 3.81 -14.60
CA LYS A 205 -6.41 4.88 -14.60
C LYS A 205 -6.12 6.02 -13.60
N ARG A 206 -4.85 6.28 -13.28
CA ARG A 206 -4.45 7.37 -12.37
C ARG A 206 -3.49 8.32 -13.06
N GLY A 207 -3.67 9.62 -12.80
CA GLY A 207 -2.80 10.66 -13.32
C GLY A 207 -1.59 10.91 -12.42
N PHE A 208 -0.62 11.68 -12.93
CA PHE A 208 0.61 12.02 -12.20
C PHE A 208 0.34 12.57 -10.79
N LYS A 209 -0.57 13.55 -10.65
CA LYS A 209 -0.86 14.18 -9.35
C LYS A 209 -1.32 13.14 -8.33
N ASP A 210 -2.24 12.26 -8.71
CA ASP A 210 -2.77 11.22 -7.84
C ASP A 210 -1.70 10.21 -7.44
N LEU A 211 -0.80 9.86 -8.36
CA LEU A 211 0.31 8.94 -8.08
C LEU A 211 1.35 9.58 -7.16
N TYR A 212 1.70 10.84 -7.42
CA TYR A 212 2.68 11.60 -6.67
C TYR A 212 2.27 11.80 -5.22
N PHE A 213 1.08 12.35 -4.95
CA PHE A 213 0.64 12.59 -3.58
C PHE A 213 0.45 11.30 -2.80
N ASP A 214 -0.04 10.26 -3.48
CA ASP A 214 -0.24 8.96 -2.87
C ASP A 214 1.09 8.29 -2.50
N LEU A 215 2.09 8.28 -3.39
CA LEU A 215 3.42 7.74 -3.08
C LEU A 215 4.14 8.59 -2.04
N LYS A 216 4.02 9.92 -2.12
CA LYS A 216 4.62 10.83 -1.15
C LYS A 216 4.07 10.59 0.26
N SER A 217 2.76 10.34 0.39
CA SER A 217 2.16 9.98 1.68
C SER A 217 2.71 8.66 2.23
N LEU A 218 3.09 7.70 1.37
CA LEU A 218 3.73 6.46 1.80
C LEU A 218 5.20 6.63 2.23
N VAL A 219 5.90 7.64 1.70
CA VAL A 219 7.31 7.87 2.01
C VAL A 219 7.50 8.77 3.23
N GLN A 220 6.62 9.77 3.40
CA GLN A 220 6.77 10.83 4.40
C GLN A 220 5.99 10.61 5.70
N HIS A 221 5.08 9.64 5.73
CA HIS A 221 4.38 9.20 6.95
C HIS A 221 4.87 7.82 7.38
#